data_AF-A0A0F9TUZ9-F1
#
_entry.id   AF-A0A0F9TUZ9-F1
#
_cell.length_a   1.000
_cell.length_b   1.000
_cell.length_c   1.000
_cell.angle_alpha   90.00
_cell.angle_beta   90.00
_cell.angle_gamma   90.00
#
_symmetry.space_group_name_H-M   'P 1'
#
loop_
_entity.id
_entity.type
_entity.pdbx_description
1 polymer ?
#
loop_
_entity_poly.entity_id
_entity_poly.type
_entity_poly.pdbx_seq_one_letter_code
_entity_poly.pdbx_strand_id
1 'polypeptide(L)'
;MVIDRLGELKRIMNIGAAETFDPATDSLEAIANALGIGPSVGLWMFGIVDATQVASLVTVITNNLQNVPNDLLEGQFWMQVIYNDSAPATAPEGEIRRITNFVQGGALQTFTVDGFTANVEAGDIVAIFHESLLTTEILARGTLDTSSATVPEDSTRTEGVDYFKGCLLLTTEGAVRFQPRRIVTSSAAGVFTLDPSNPFTAVPGLVDYVIIGGQAEFIPGADAVVNRTPADVIGGKADTIPAMNLAPAATWSIIRHLKAILERLGATPADPDDSIHTSVGQRDTAATADDMSALDTANLHAKIRRVLLRIAAAAYSVTVDPGGAARTDIESTFEDLGAMLAGAAGITTYPAAADIGNGVSMAEAIRAILTSIVGGDDYDAYTKINNVTIASINAAFQGIAGLFAAAGTNTFGPTIAGSPRTQMEAALNTMASYFATGGAAIAATVDPGGASRATLELILEDLGAMLAGAAGITTWPAAAAPGDGISFAEAIREIYDLVAALPGATVMGKAQIAATTIDLNQAAASYDLFTGTTQVVILESLNIKMPTGAAGGALTSISIQTDDVTPGVIISAAAGAVANLTSEADLGWTGALYITVGTKIRLTIGGGAHGAGYVCNVTAKYRAVVSGGNLA
;
A
#
# COMPACT_ATOMS: atom_id res chain seq x y z
N MET A 1 32.28 25.55 12.06
CA MET A 1 31.92 26.62 11.12
C MET A 1 30.41 26.51 10.90
N VAL A 2 29.62 27.37 11.53
CA VAL A 2 28.15 27.35 11.39
C VAL A 2 27.84 28.14 10.12
N ILE A 3 27.49 27.45 9.04
CA ILE A 3 27.12 28.09 7.77
C ILE A 3 25.75 28.74 7.99
N ASP A 4 25.69 30.06 7.87
CA ASP A 4 24.45 30.85 7.93
C ASP A 4 23.62 30.63 6.66
N ARG A 5 22.95 29.48 6.63
CA ARG A 5 22.09 29.09 5.50
C ARG A 5 20.92 30.06 5.29
N LEU A 6 20.55 30.83 6.31
CA LEU A 6 19.48 31.83 6.21
C LEU A 6 19.99 33.11 5.53
N GLY A 7 21.24 33.49 5.79
CA GLY A 7 21.93 34.57 5.08
C GLY A 7 22.16 34.27 3.60
N GLU A 8 22.54 33.03 3.26
CA GLU A 8 22.70 32.57 1.87
C GLU A 8 21.38 32.58 1.10
N LEU A 9 20.28 32.11 1.72
CA LEU A 9 18.96 32.11 1.08
C LEU A 9 18.47 33.54 0.78
N LYS A 10 18.74 34.50 1.68
CA LYS A 10 18.38 35.91 1.48
C LYS A 10 19.13 36.55 0.31
N ARG A 11 20.40 36.18 0.10
CA ARG A 11 21.21 36.64 -1.05
C ARG A 11 20.70 36.05 -2.37
N ILE A 12 20.36 34.75 -2.40
CA ILE A 12 19.81 34.09 -3.59
C ILE A 12 18.49 34.72 -4.03
N MET A 13 17.64 35.12 -3.08
CA MET A 13 16.32 35.68 -3.39
C MET A 13 16.34 37.16 -3.77
N ASN A 14 17.51 37.83 -3.73
CA ASN A 14 17.67 39.25 -4.05
C ASN A 14 16.58 40.15 -3.41
N ILE A 15 16.23 39.86 -2.15
CA ILE A 15 15.05 40.44 -1.48
C ILE A 15 15.29 41.88 -1.00
N GLY A 16 16.51 42.41 -1.10
CA GLY A 16 16.85 43.80 -0.78
C GLY A 16 17.41 44.55 -1.98
N ALA A 17 16.71 45.59 -2.44
CA ALA A 17 17.06 46.41 -3.62
C ALA A 17 18.40 47.19 -3.53
N ALA A 18 19.28 46.89 -2.57
CA ALA A 18 20.55 47.58 -2.32
C ALA A 18 21.79 46.67 -2.39
N GLU A 19 21.63 45.36 -2.56
CA GLU A 19 22.76 44.44 -2.70
C GLU A 19 23.11 44.28 -4.18
N THR A 20 24.24 44.84 -4.59
CA THR A 20 24.80 44.64 -5.94
C THR A 20 25.36 43.22 -6.04
N PHE A 21 24.81 42.42 -6.95
CA PHE A 21 25.28 41.08 -7.30
C PHE A 21 26.80 41.08 -7.53
N ASP A 22 27.54 40.37 -6.69
CA ASP A 22 28.97 40.11 -6.88
C ASP A 22 29.15 38.72 -7.50
N PRO A 23 29.56 38.62 -8.79
CA PRO A 23 29.75 37.33 -9.46
C PRO A 23 30.70 36.38 -8.71
N ALA A 24 31.63 36.92 -7.92
CA ALA A 24 32.61 36.12 -7.18
C ALA A 24 32.01 35.42 -5.96
N THR A 25 30.90 35.91 -5.40
CA THR A 25 30.28 35.35 -4.19
C THR A 25 28.84 34.89 -4.39
N ASP A 26 28.13 35.49 -5.34
CA ASP A 26 26.67 35.35 -5.50
C ASP A 26 26.29 34.56 -6.76
N SER A 27 27.27 34.19 -7.59
CA SER A 27 27.02 33.26 -8.70
C SER A 27 26.66 31.87 -8.16
N LEU A 28 25.81 31.16 -8.91
CA LEU A 28 25.48 29.76 -8.61
C LEU A 28 26.74 28.89 -8.48
N GLU A 29 27.80 29.22 -9.21
CA GLU A 29 29.10 28.55 -9.15
C GLU A 29 29.85 28.86 -7.84
N ALA A 30 29.86 30.13 -7.39
CA ALA A 30 30.42 30.51 -6.10
C ALA A 30 29.65 29.88 -4.92
N ILE A 31 28.33 29.79 -5.02
CA ILE A 31 27.47 29.18 -4.01
C ILE A 31 27.65 27.65 -3.99
N ALA A 32 27.72 26.98 -5.14
CA ALA A 32 27.98 25.54 -5.23
C ALA A 32 29.34 25.18 -4.61
N ASN A 33 30.38 25.97 -4.92
CA ASN A 33 31.70 25.85 -4.31
C ASN A 33 31.68 26.08 -2.79
N ALA A 34 30.95 27.10 -2.31
CA ALA A 34 30.84 27.42 -0.89
C ALA A 34 30.08 26.33 -0.08
N LEU A 35 29.08 25.69 -0.69
CA LEU A 35 28.31 24.62 -0.08
C LEU A 35 29.03 23.26 -0.10
N GLY A 36 30.20 23.15 -0.76
CA GLY A 36 30.90 21.88 -0.95
C GLY A 36 30.08 20.86 -1.75
N ILE A 37 29.03 21.33 -2.44
CA ILE A 37 28.26 20.52 -3.37
C ILE A 37 29.11 20.54 -4.64
N GLY A 38 30.02 19.56 -4.76
CA GLY A 38 30.70 19.33 -6.03
C GLY A 38 29.68 19.29 -7.17
N PRO A 39 30.05 19.68 -8.40
CA PRO A 39 29.15 19.58 -9.54
C PRO A 39 28.54 18.18 -9.52
N SER A 40 27.21 18.10 -9.42
CA SER A 40 26.52 16.83 -9.51
C SER A 40 27.03 16.14 -10.76
N VAL A 41 27.56 14.93 -10.64
CA VAL A 41 28.05 14.15 -11.78
C VAL A 41 26.83 13.82 -12.65
N GLY A 42 26.53 14.73 -13.57
CA GLY A 42 25.47 14.57 -14.53
C GLY A 42 25.91 13.61 -15.62
N LEU A 43 24.96 13.19 -16.46
CA LEU A 43 25.26 12.41 -17.65
C LEU A 43 26.17 13.17 -18.63
N TRP A 44 26.27 14.50 -18.51
CA TRP A 44 27.12 15.38 -19.32
C TRP A 44 27.66 16.56 -18.48
N MET A 45 28.93 16.90 -18.69
CA MET A 45 29.71 17.95 -18.03
C MET A 45 30.58 18.68 -19.07
N PHE A 46 30.94 19.94 -18.80
CA PHE A 46 31.83 20.74 -19.65
C PHE A 46 33.07 21.18 -18.88
N GLY A 47 34.21 21.21 -19.56
CA GLY A 47 35.51 21.59 -19.02
C GLY A 47 36.22 22.59 -19.94
N ILE A 48 37.00 23.49 -19.35
CA ILE A 48 38.01 24.26 -20.07
C ILE A 48 39.37 23.71 -19.67
N VAL A 49 40.22 23.45 -20.66
CA VAL A 49 41.57 22.95 -20.43
C VAL A 49 42.41 24.04 -19.79
N ASP A 50 42.97 23.75 -18.62
CA ASP A 50 43.61 24.72 -17.75
C ASP A 50 44.86 25.33 -18.40
N ALA A 51 45.20 26.56 -18.02
CA ALA A 51 46.38 27.28 -18.51
C ALA A 51 47.71 26.56 -18.21
N THR A 52 47.74 25.65 -17.23
CA THR A 52 48.90 24.83 -16.89
C THR A 52 49.07 23.59 -17.78
N GLN A 53 48.12 23.30 -18.67
CA GLN A 53 48.20 22.19 -19.62
C GLN A 53 49.45 22.31 -20.50
N VAL A 54 50.24 21.23 -20.53
CA VAL A 54 51.25 21.00 -21.57
C VAL A 54 50.59 20.23 -22.71
N ALA A 55 50.81 20.67 -23.95
CA ALA A 55 50.28 20.02 -25.16
C ALA A 55 50.44 18.49 -25.09
N SER A 56 49.31 17.77 -25.13
CA SER A 56 49.29 16.33 -24.86
C SER A 56 48.20 15.62 -25.65
N LEU A 57 48.48 14.38 -26.06
CA LEU A 57 47.52 13.50 -26.72
C LEU A 57 46.66 12.71 -25.74
N VAL A 58 47.13 12.53 -24.50
CA VAL A 58 46.61 11.51 -23.56
C VAL A 58 46.27 12.06 -22.18
N THR A 59 46.72 13.26 -21.85
CA THR A 59 46.50 13.88 -20.54
C THR A 59 45.83 15.21 -20.74
N VAL A 60 44.70 15.43 -20.07
CA VAL A 60 43.96 16.69 -20.12
C VAL A 60 43.76 17.20 -18.70
N ILE A 61 44.20 18.42 -18.43
CA ILE A 61 44.05 19.06 -17.13
C ILE A 61 42.92 20.08 -17.21
N THR A 62 41.94 19.99 -16.33
CA THR A 62 40.86 20.98 -16.16
C THR A 62 40.88 21.54 -14.74
N ASN A 63 40.22 22.68 -14.51
CA ASN A 63 40.17 23.32 -13.19
C ASN A 63 38.75 23.43 -12.59
N ASN A 64 37.72 23.03 -13.33
CA ASN A 64 36.31 23.30 -13.02
C ASN A 64 35.52 22.06 -12.54
N LEU A 65 36.17 20.93 -12.26
CA LEU A 65 35.55 19.67 -11.80
C LEU A 65 36.01 19.25 -10.40
N GLN A 66 36.05 20.21 -9.48
CA GLN A 66 36.46 19.96 -8.09
C GLN A 66 35.44 19.08 -7.35
N ASN A 67 35.91 18.27 -6.40
CA ASN A 67 35.09 17.41 -5.52
C ASN A 67 34.41 16.21 -6.20
N VAL A 68 34.81 15.85 -7.43
CA VAL A 68 34.51 14.54 -8.01
C VAL A 68 35.48 13.51 -7.40
N PRO A 69 35.01 12.40 -6.80
CA PRO A 69 35.88 11.35 -6.28
C PRO A 69 36.84 10.80 -7.34
N ASN A 70 38.05 10.43 -6.92
CA ASN A 70 38.97 9.67 -7.77
C ASN A 70 38.27 8.44 -8.36
N ASP A 71 38.64 8.08 -9.57
CA ASP A 71 38.20 6.86 -10.28
C ASP A 71 36.70 6.84 -10.66
N LEU A 72 35.88 7.79 -10.20
CA LEU A 72 34.44 7.81 -10.51
C LEU A 72 34.16 7.95 -12.02
N LEU A 73 35.02 8.67 -12.73
CA LEU A 73 34.90 8.89 -14.17
C LEU A 73 35.65 7.85 -15.00
N GLU A 74 36.37 6.94 -14.36
CA GLU A 74 37.19 5.93 -15.03
C GLU A 74 36.32 4.87 -15.71
N GLY A 75 36.59 4.64 -17.00
CA GLY A 75 36.02 3.51 -17.74
C GLY A 75 34.58 3.69 -18.21
N GLN A 76 33.77 4.54 -17.57
CA GLN A 76 32.36 4.76 -17.90
C GLN A 76 32.10 6.10 -18.60
N PHE A 77 33.07 7.03 -18.59
CA PHE A 77 32.93 8.34 -19.22
C PHE A 77 33.87 8.52 -20.40
N TRP A 78 33.46 9.40 -21.30
CA TRP A 78 34.17 9.75 -22.53
C TRP A 78 34.34 11.26 -22.61
N MET A 79 35.45 11.67 -23.20
CA MET A 79 35.81 13.08 -23.40
C MET A 79 35.77 13.41 -24.89
N GLN A 80 35.14 14.53 -25.24
CA GLN A 80 35.17 15.13 -26.56
C GLN A 80 35.81 16.50 -26.52
N VAL A 81 36.68 16.82 -27.48
CA VAL A 81 37.13 18.21 -27.67
C VAL A 81 36.08 18.92 -28.52
N ILE A 82 35.36 19.88 -27.94
CA ILE A 82 34.31 20.63 -28.64
C ILE A 82 34.89 21.76 -29.47
N TYR A 83 35.95 22.39 -28.97
CA TYR A 83 36.58 23.52 -29.63
C TYR A 83 38.08 23.49 -29.34
N ASN A 84 38.88 23.49 -30.42
CA ASN A 84 40.32 23.62 -30.36
C ASN A 84 40.67 25.11 -30.46
N ASP A 85 41.06 25.75 -29.35
CA ASP A 85 41.33 27.20 -29.32
C ASP A 85 42.61 27.56 -30.07
N SER A 86 43.57 26.64 -30.08
CA SER A 86 44.88 26.85 -30.71
C SER A 86 44.85 26.65 -32.23
N ALA A 87 43.90 25.86 -32.74
CA ALA A 87 43.64 25.68 -34.17
C ALA A 87 42.17 25.30 -34.45
N PRO A 88 41.25 26.28 -34.49
CA PRO A 88 39.82 26.04 -34.66
C PRO A 88 39.48 25.24 -35.91
N ALA A 89 38.48 24.35 -35.81
CA ALA A 89 38.01 23.44 -36.87
C ALA A 89 39.08 22.46 -37.37
N THR A 90 40.13 22.22 -36.60
CA THR A 90 41.14 21.18 -36.88
C THR A 90 41.20 20.16 -35.75
N ALA A 91 41.75 18.98 -36.03
CA ALA A 91 41.92 17.95 -35.00
C ALA A 91 42.64 18.53 -33.77
N PRO A 92 42.22 18.18 -32.53
CA PRO A 92 41.31 17.08 -32.20
C PRO A 92 39.82 17.46 -32.09
N GLU A 93 39.38 18.60 -32.62
CA GLU A 93 37.97 19.04 -32.53
C GLU A 93 36.98 17.99 -33.09
N GLY A 94 35.97 17.66 -32.29
CA GLY A 94 34.96 16.64 -32.58
C GLY A 94 35.36 15.21 -32.21
N GLU A 95 36.63 14.94 -31.91
CA GLU A 95 37.09 13.60 -31.53
C GLU A 95 36.60 13.21 -30.13
N ILE A 96 36.20 11.94 -29.98
CA ILE A 96 35.74 11.35 -28.72
C ILE A 96 36.73 10.27 -28.28
N ARG A 97 37.14 10.31 -27.01
CA ARG A 97 38.10 9.37 -26.41
C ARG A 97 37.65 8.92 -25.03
N ARG A 98 37.92 7.67 -24.68
CA ARG A 98 37.52 7.11 -23.39
C ARG A 98 38.40 7.68 -22.30
N ILE A 99 37.82 8.00 -21.14
CA ILE A 99 38.59 8.35 -19.95
C ILE A 99 39.04 7.04 -19.28
N THR A 100 40.35 6.82 -19.22
CA THR A 100 40.96 5.61 -18.67
C THR A 100 41.46 5.80 -17.25
N ASN A 101 41.54 7.03 -16.75
CA ASN A 101 41.86 7.35 -15.36
C ASN A 101 41.44 8.79 -15.05
N PHE A 102 40.99 9.04 -13.82
CA PHE A 102 40.68 10.38 -13.32
C PHE A 102 41.25 10.59 -11.92
N VAL A 103 42.12 11.59 -11.78
CA VAL A 103 42.76 11.93 -10.51
C VAL A 103 42.36 13.34 -10.07
N GLN A 104 41.76 13.44 -8.89
CA GLN A 104 41.46 14.70 -8.23
C GLN A 104 42.74 15.27 -7.60
N GLY A 105 43.24 16.39 -8.13
CA GLY A 105 44.44 17.10 -7.66
C GLY A 105 44.15 18.35 -6.83
N GLY A 106 42.97 18.41 -6.18
CA GLY A 106 42.49 19.63 -5.52
C GLY A 106 41.91 20.63 -6.53
N ALA A 107 42.59 21.76 -6.74
CA ALA A 107 42.14 22.82 -7.66
C ALA A 107 42.23 22.42 -9.14
N LEU A 108 43.15 21.51 -9.46
CA LEU A 108 43.33 20.94 -10.80
C LEU A 108 42.88 19.49 -10.82
N GLN A 109 42.27 19.06 -11.92
CA GLN A 109 41.86 17.68 -12.15
C GLN A 109 42.59 17.15 -13.37
N THR A 110 43.11 15.93 -13.27
CA THR A 110 43.87 15.31 -14.37
C THR A 110 43.09 14.12 -14.92
N PHE A 111 42.77 14.19 -16.20
CA PHE A 111 42.19 13.11 -16.98
C PHE A 111 43.29 12.40 -17.75
N THR A 112 43.28 11.07 -17.72
CA THR A 112 43.99 10.25 -18.70
C THR A 112 42.95 9.70 -19.66
N VAL A 113 43.20 9.85 -20.96
CA VAL A 113 42.29 9.43 -22.03
C VAL A 113 43.02 8.55 -23.05
N ASP A 114 42.25 7.79 -23.81
CA ASP A 114 42.74 7.23 -25.07
C ASP A 114 43.25 8.35 -25.97
N GLY A 115 44.35 8.12 -26.69
CA GLY A 115 45.06 9.19 -27.40
C GLY A 115 44.22 9.88 -28.48
N PHE A 116 44.13 11.22 -28.44
CA PHE A 116 43.64 12.04 -29.55
C PHE A 116 44.59 11.98 -30.75
N THR A 117 44.11 12.33 -31.96
CA THR A 117 45.00 12.35 -33.14
C THR A 117 45.90 13.59 -33.23
N ALA A 118 45.60 14.62 -32.43
CA ALA A 118 46.38 15.85 -32.27
C ALA A 118 46.33 16.32 -30.80
N ASN A 119 47.25 17.23 -30.44
CA ASN A 119 47.40 17.68 -29.06
C ASN A 119 46.18 18.45 -28.57
N VAL A 120 45.79 18.20 -27.33
CA VAL A 120 44.91 19.05 -26.53
C VAL A 120 45.78 20.05 -25.75
N GLU A 121 45.47 21.32 -25.87
CA GLU A 121 46.27 22.44 -25.39
C GLU A 121 45.45 23.35 -24.45
N ALA A 122 46.13 24.28 -23.78
CA ALA A 122 45.49 25.22 -22.86
C ALA A 122 44.44 26.07 -23.59
N GLY A 123 43.26 26.24 -22.98
CA GLY A 123 42.15 27.03 -23.55
C GLY A 123 41.16 26.21 -24.39
N ASP A 124 41.49 24.97 -24.76
CA ASP A 124 40.55 24.08 -25.45
C ASP A 124 39.30 23.81 -24.59
N ILE A 125 38.16 23.60 -25.25
CA ILE A 125 36.90 23.29 -24.58
C ILE A 125 36.62 21.81 -24.75
N VAL A 126 36.38 21.12 -23.63
CA VAL A 126 36.06 19.69 -23.60
C VAL A 126 34.66 19.44 -23.03
N ALA A 127 34.02 18.40 -23.54
CA ALA A 127 32.82 17.80 -22.96
C ALA A 127 33.17 16.43 -22.38
N ILE A 128 32.59 16.11 -21.23
CA ILE A 128 32.70 14.80 -20.61
C ILE A 128 31.29 14.24 -20.46
N PHE A 129 31.03 13.07 -21.00
CA PHE A 129 29.71 12.45 -20.92
C PHE A 129 29.81 10.97 -20.56
N HIS A 130 28.77 10.48 -19.88
CA HIS A 130 28.64 9.09 -19.52
C HIS A 130 28.37 8.24 -20.78
N GLU A 131 28.86 7.00 -20.79
CA GLU A 131 28.68 6.07 -21.91
C GLU A 131 27.20 5.82 -22.26
N SER A 132 26.27 5.99 -21.31
CA SER A 132 24.84 5.89 -21.56
C SER A 132 24.28 6.99 -22.47
N LEU A 133 25.02 8.08 -22.73
CA LEU A 133 24.67 9.05 -23.77
C LEU A 133 25.21 8.64 -25.14
N LEU A 134 26.29 7.86 -25.19
CA LEU A 134 26.81 7.27 -26.42
C LEU A 134 25.95 6.11 -26.93
N THR A 135 25.15 5.46 -26.07
CA THR A 135 24.25 4.39 -26.50
C THR A 135 23.10 4.86 -27.38
N THR A 136 22.87 6.17 -27.49
CA THR A 136 21.87 6.77 -28.38
C THR A 136 22.54 7.24 -29.67
N GLU A 137 22.90 6.30 -30.55
CA GLU A 137 23.56 6.60 -31.82
C GLU A 137 22.51 6.91 -32.92
N ILE A 138 22.70 7.92 -33.76
CA ILE A 138 21.88 8.04 -34.99
C ILE A 138 22.51 7.16 -36.06
N LEU A 139 21.95 5.96 -36.25
CA LEU A 139 22.47 4.97 -37.21
C LEU A 139 22.20 5.36 -38.67
N ALA A 140 21.15 6.14 -38.92
CA ALA A 140 20.69 6.42 -40.27
C ALA A 140 19.79 7.66 -40.35
N ARG A 141 19.81 8.34 -41.51
CA ARG A 141 18.87 9.41 -41.88
C ARG A 141 18.42 9.23 -43.32
N GLY A 142 17.15 9.47 -43.64
CA GLY A 142 16.62 9.30 -44.99
C GLY A 142 15.26 9.96 -45.16
N THR A 143 14.61 9.70 -46.29
CA THR A 143 13.26 10.17 -46.60
C THR A 143 12.39 8.96 -46.95
N LEU A 144 11.22 8.86 -46.33
CA LEU A 144 10.29 7.77 -46.65
C LEU A 144 9.72 7.97 -48.06
N ASP A 145 9.73 6.93 -48.88
CA ASP A 145 9.12 6.92 -50.21
C ASP A 145 7.82 6.09 -50.29
N THR A 146 7.58 5.22 -49.29
CA THR A 146 6.26 4.63 -49.03
C THR A 146 5.70 5.11 -47.69
N SER A 147 4.52 5.74 -47.75
CA SER A 147 3.80 6.25 -46.57
C SER A 147 2.93 5.14 -45.97
N SER A 148 3.35 4.58 -44.83
CA SER A 148 2.60 3.54 -44.11
C SER A 148 2.79 3.67 -42.60
N ALA A 149 1.71 3.41 -41.84
CA ALA A 149 1.75 3.48 -40.38
C ALA A 149 2.44 2.27 -39.72
N THR A 150 2.57 1.16 -40.45
CA THR A 150 3.12 -0.12 -39.96
C THR A 150 4.32 -0.61 -40.77
N VAL A 151 4.42 -0.22 -42.04
CA VAL A 151 5.47 -0.66 -42.97
C VAL A 151 6.00 0.50 -43.83
N PRO A 152 6.45 1.62 -43.24
CA PRO A 152 7.08 2.68 -44.02
C PRO A 152 8.35 2.15 -44.72
N GLU A 153 8.68 2.75 -45.85
CA GLU A 153 9.81 2.32 -46.70
C GLU A 153 10.67 3.52 -47.09
N ASP A 154 11.97 3.29 -47.19
CA ASP A 154 12.92 4.13 -47.92
C ASP A 154 13.67 3.22 -48.90
N SER A 155 13.17 3.09 -50.13
CA SER A 155 13.72 2.17 -51.14
C SER A 155 15.14 2.52 -51.62
N THR A 156 15.68 3.68 -51.20
CA THR A 156 17.07 4.06 -51.49
C THR A 156 18.07 3.36 -50.56
N ARG A 157 17.57 2.70 -49.50
CA ARG A 157 18.37 1.91 -48.55
C ARG A 157 18.82 0.60 -49.13
N THR A 158 20.05 0.21 -48.77
CA THR A 158 20.73 -0.98 -49.30
C THR A 158 21.38 -1.83 -48.20
N GLU A 159 21.15 -1.47 -46.94
CA GLU A 159 21.60 -2.20 -45.77
C GLU A 159 20.99 -3.62 -45.74
N GLY A 160 21.67 -4.56 -45.10
CA GLY A 160 21.24 -5.96 -45.07
C GLY A 160 19.87 -6.18 -44.39
N VAL A 161 19.30 -7.37 -44.60
CA VAL A 161 18.08 -7.79 -43.90
C VAL A 161 18.29 -7.72 -42.38
N ASP A 162 17.31 -7.15 -41.67
CA ASP A 162 17.30 -6.94 -40.23
C ASP A 162 18.42 -6.06 -39.66
N TYR A 163 19.12 -5.29 -40.51
CA TYR A 163 20.19 -4.38 -40.06
C TYR A 163 19.70 -3.36 -39.01
N PHE A 164 18.47 -2.85 -39.15
CA PHE A 164 17.88 -1.88 -38.21
C PHE A 164 16.94 -2.52 -37.17
N LYS A 165 16.94 -3.85 -37.04
CA LYS A 165 16.06 -4.55 -36.09
C LYS A 165 16.34 -4.13 -34.66
N GLY A 166 15.29 -3.69 -33.95
CA GLY A 166 15.37 -3.21 -32.58
C GLY A 166 15.68 -1.72 -32.44
N CYS A 167 15.98 -1.01 -33.52
CA CYS A 167 16.18 0.44 -33.51
C CYS A 167 14.85 1.19 -33.49
N LEU A 168 14.90 2.49 -33.20
CA LEU A 168 13.74 3.38 -33.26
C LEU A 168 13.78 4.21 -34.55
N LEU A 169 12.71 4.14 -35.34
CA LEU A 169 12.45 5.03 -36.46
C LEU A 169 11.66 6.25 -35.96
N LEU A 170 12.16 7.45 -36.23
CA LEU A 170 11.56 8.71 -35.82
C LEU A 170 11.44 9.63 -37.03
N THR A 171 10.22 9.99 -37.43
CA THR A 171 10.07 11.02 -38.47
C THR A 171 10.35 12.40 -37.88
N THR A 172 11.10 13.22 -38.60
CA THR A 172 11.42 14.60 -38.21
C THR A 172 10.36 15.59 -38.70
N GLU A 173 9.45 15.13 -39.55
CA GLU A 173 8.35 15.89 -40.14
C GLU A 173 7.05 15.04 -40.24
N GLY A 174 5.97 15.62 -40.79
CA GLY A 174 4.71 14.93 -41.03
C GLY A 174 3.74 14.84 -39.84
N ALA A 175 2.64 14.11 -40.04
CA ALA A 175 1.56 13.97 -39.06
C ALA A 175 1.97 13.16 -37.80
N VAL A 176 3.08 12.44 -37.87
CA VAL A 176 3.62 11.61 -36.79
C VAL A 176 5.04 12.03 -36.38
N ARG A 177 5.37 13.31 -36.63
CA ARG A 177 6.62 13.94 -36.20
C ARG A 177 6.90 13.66 -34.73
N PHE A 178 8.15 13.27 -34.45
CA PHE A 178 8.65 12.95 -33.12
C PHE A 178 7.93 11.78 -32.40
N GLN A 179 7.29 10.88 -33.15
CA GLN A 179 6.78 9.63 -32.61
C GLN A 179 7.79 8.49 -32.85
N PRO A 180 8.66 8.13 -31.90
CA PRO A 180 9.60 7.03 -32.11
C PRO A 180 8.84 5.71 -32.22
N ARG A 181 9.23 4.87 -33.17
CA ARG A 181 8.61 3.56 -33.42
C ARG A 181 9.65 2.48 -33.59
N ARG A 182 9.50 1.38 -32.86
CA ARG A 182 10.42 0.26 -32.90
C ARG A 182 10.31 -0.45 -34.25
N ILE A 183 11.46 -0.67 -34.90
CA ILE A 183 11.59 -1.52 -36.08
C ILE A 183 11.72 -2.97 -35.60
N VAL A 184 10.74 -3.82 -35.93
CA VAL A 184 10.73 -5.25 -35.58
C VAL A 184 11.48 -6.09 -36.61
N THR A 185 11.37 -5.72 -37.89
CA THR A 185 12.18 -6.27 -38.98
C THR A 185 12.49 -5.16 -40.00
N SER A 186 13.61 -5.31 -40.70
CA SER A 186 13.94 -4.45 -41.85
C SER A 186 14.34 -5.29 -43.05
N SER A 187 13.97 -4.87 -44.25
CA SER A 187 14.35 -5.59 -45.48
C SER A 187 15.55 -4.94 -46.15
N ALA A 188 16.22 -5.70 -47.02
CA ALA A 188 17.28 -5.16 -47.88
C ALA A 188 16.78 -4.15 -48.94
N ALA A 189 15.46 -4.01 -49.08
CA ALA A 189 14.82 -3.01 -49.93
C ALA A 189 14.39 -1.76 -49.14
N GLY A 190 14.81 -1.61 -47.88
CA GLY A 190 14.48 -0.42 -47.08
C GLY A 190 13.09 -0.38 -46.47
N VAL A 191 12.32 -1.48 -46.55
CA VAL A 191 11.05 -1.61 -45.80
C VAL A 191 11.31 -1.78 -44.31
N PHE A 192 10.74 -0.91 -43.48
CA PHE A 192 10.79 -0.96 -42.03
C PHE A 192 9.46 -1.50 -41.48
N THR A 193 9.43 -2.73 -40.97
CA THR A 193 8.23 -3.25 -40.29
C THR A 193 8.25 -2.78 -38.84
N LEU A 194 7.30 -1.94 -38.47
CA LEU A 194 7.17 -1.38 -37.13
C LEU A 194 6.45 -2.35 -36.19
N ASP A 195 6.61 -2.14 -34.88
CA ASP A 195 5.88 -2.89 -33.86
C ASP A 195 4.36 -2.78 -34.08
N PRO A 196 3.65 -3.88 -34.38
CA PRO A 196 2.21 -3.83 -34.65
C PRO A 196 1.40 -3.44 -33.42
N SER A 197 1.94 -3.58 -32.21
CA SER A 197 1.29 -3.12 -30.98
C SER A 197 1.37 -1.61 -30.81
N ASN A 198 2.39 -0.98 -31.39
CA ASN A 198 2.64 0.45 -31.29
C ASN A 198 2.99 1.03 -32.67
N PRO A 199 2.06 1.03 -33.66
CA PRO A 199 2.32 1.65 -34.96
C PRO A 199 2.30 3.17 -34.86
N PHE A 200 2.68 3.87 -35.92
CA PHE A 200 2.43 5.31 -36.01
C PHE A 200 0.94 5.64 -35.84
N THR A 201 0.61 6.74 -35.15
CA THR A 201 -0.81 7.09 -34.87
C THR A 201 -1.58 7.52 -36.12
N ALA A 202 -0.87 7.86 -37.19
CA ALA A 202 -1.37 8.18 -38.52
C ALA A 202 -0.32 7.75 -39.56
N VAL A 203 -0.65 7.86 -40.85
CA VAL A 203 0.31 7.58 -41.92
C VAL A 203 1.32 8.74 -42.01
N PRO A 204 2.65 8.49 -41.99
CA PRO A 204 3.65 9.55 -41.86
C PRO A 204 3.74 10.56 -43.01
N GLY A 205 3.41 10.14 -44.24
CA GLY A 205 3.72 10.89 -45.45
C GLY A 205 5.09 10.52 -46.03
N LEU A 206 5.47 11.20 -47.12
CA LEU A 206 6.82 11.13 -47.69
C LEU A 206 7.68 12.16 -46.96
N VAL A 207 8.22 11.77 -45.81
CA VAL A 207 8.86 12.69 -44.86
C VAL A 207 10.22 12.20 -44.43
N ASP A 208 11.05 13.13 -43.99
CA ASP A 208 12.36 12.83 -43.46
C ASP A 208 12.26 12.08 -42.13
N TYR A 209 13.23 11.18 -41.90
CA TYR A 209 13.31 10.36 -40.71
C TYR A 209 14.76 10.14 -40.28
N VAL A 210 14.91 9.77 -39.01
CA VAL A 210 16.16 9.30 -38.42
C VAL A 210 15.94 7.94 -37.77
N ILE A 211 16.96 7.08 -37.81
CA ILE A 211 17.00 5.82 -37.06
C ILE A 211 17.95 6.02 -35.88
N ILE A 212 17.42 5.81 -34.69
CA ILE A 212 18.16 5.90 -33.44
C ILE A 212 18.49 4.46 -33.01
N GLY A 213 19.78 4.16 -32.98
CA GLY A 213 20.38 2.98 -32.40
C GLY A 213 20.42 3.06 -30.88
N GLY A 214 20.29 1.90 -30.26
CA GLY A 214 20.13 1.75 -28.83
C GLY A 214 18.85 0.97 -28.50
N GLN A 215 18.98 -0.14 -27.80
CA GLN A 215 17.87 -0.91 -27.24
C GLN A 215 17.26 -0.19 -26.02
N ALA A 216 17.09 1.12 -26.08
CA ALA A 216 16.32 1.82 -25.08
C ALA A 216 14.86 1.49 -25.36
N GLU A 217 14.30 0.57 -24.57
CA GLU A 217 12.87 0.32 -24.48
C GLU A 217 12.20 1.58 -23.93
N PHE A 218 12.05 2.60 -24.79
CA PHE A 218 11.19 3.72 -24.49
C PHE A 218 9.77 3.17 -24.53
N ILE A 219 9.15 3.05 -23.36
CA ILE A 219 7.71 2.84 -23.20
C ILE A 219 7.05 4.21 -22.93
N PRO A 220 6.84 5.10 -23.92
CA PRO A 220 5.99 6.26 -23.74
C PRO A 220 4.59 5.89 -24.21
N GLY A 221 3.81 5.27 -23.32
CA GLY A 221 2.40 5.01 -23.56
C GLY A 221 1.57 5.43 -22.35
N ALA A 222 0.74 6.47 -22.51
CA ALA A 222 -0.34 6.74 -21.57
C ALA A 222 -1.19 5.48 -21.40
N ASP A 223 -1.57 5.18 -20.15
CA ASP A 223 -2.28 3.95 -19.76
C ASP A 223 -3.57 3.76 -20.59
N ALA A 224 -3.50 2.90 -21.60
CA ALA A 224 -4.58 2.60 -22.53
C ALA A 224 -4.90 1.11 -22.50
N VAL A 225 -6.19 0.78 -22.69
CA VAL A 225 -6.78 -0.58 -22.68
C VAL A 225 -6.12 -1.56 -23.66
N VAL A 226 -5.24 -1.06 -24.55
CA VAL A 226 -4.57 -1.82 -25.60
C VAL A 226 -3.08 -2.06 -25.34
N ASN A 227 -2.53 -1.66 -24.17
CA ASN A 227 -1.16 -2.01 -23.78
C ASN A 227 -1.04 -3.52 -23.59
N ARG A 228 -0.67 -4.21 -24.68
CA ARG A 228 -0.37 -5.64 -24.73
C ARG A 228 1.13 -5.80 -24.96
N THR A 229 1.90 -5.83 -23.89
CA THR A 229 3.14 -6.62 -23.81
C THR A 229 2.98 -7.70 -22.73
N PRO A 230 3.64 -8.87 -22.89
CA PRO A 230 3.13 -10.16 -22.41
C PRO A 230 3.50 -10.43 -20.94
N ALA A 231 2.57 -11.12 -20.24
CA ALA A 231 2.70 -11.81 -18.94
C ALA A 231 3.86 -11.31 -18.07
N ASP A 232 3.71 -10.19 -17.35
CA ASP A 232 3.50 -10.26 -15.89
C ASP A 232 2.99 -8.94 -15.29
N VAL A 233 2.16 -8.18 -16.01
CA VAL A 233 1.61 -6.92 -15.48
C VAL A 233 0.35 -7.16 -14.68
N ILE A 234 0.26 -6.45 -13.55
CA ILE A 234 -0.72 -6.50 -12.46
C ILE A 234 -2.19 -6.58 -12.92
N GLY A 235 -2.54 -6.21 -14.15
CA GLY A 235 -3.91 -6.22 -14.67
C GLY A 235 -4.67 -4.95 -14.29
N GLY A 236 -5.84 -4.75 -14.91
CA GLY A 236 -6.59 -3.49 -14.83
C GLY A 236 -8.06 -3.67 -14.45
N LYS A 237 -8.79 -2.56 -14.25
CA LYS A 237 -10.22 -2.61 -13.88
C LYS A 237 -11.08 -3.37 -14.89
N ALA A 238 -10.71 -3.35 -16.17
CA ALA A 238 -11.41 -4.02 -17.27
C ALA A 238 -11.30 -5.56 -17.26
N ASP A 239 -10.44 -6.14 -16.42
CA ASP A 239 -10.31 -7.60 -16.33
C ASP A 239 -11.61 -8.23 -15.82
N THR A 240 -12.27 -9.00 -16.68
CA THR A 240 -13.52 -9.70 -16.35
C THR A 240 -13.25 -10.91 -15.47
N ILE A 241 -14.14 -11.20 -14.54
CA ILE A 241 -14.11 -12.42 -13.75
C ILE A 241 -14.24 -13.64 -14.70
N PRO A 242 -13.30 -14.58 -14.71
CA PRO A 242 -13.42 -15.80 -15.52
C PRO A 242 -14.57 -16.67 -14.98
N ALA A 243 -15.22 -17.44 -15.84
CA ALA A 243 -16.29 -18.35 -15.40
C ALA A 243 -15.77 -19.33 -14.33
N MET A 244 -16.60 -19.64 -13.33
CA MET A 244 -16.25 -20.36 -12.07
C MET A 244 -15.34 -21.60 -12.25
N ASN A 245 -15.47 -22.31 -13.37
CA ASN A 245 -14.78 -23.59 -13.64
C ASN A 245 -13.67 -23.52 -14.70
N LEU A 246 -13.30 -22.33 -15.17
CA LEU A 246 -12.20 -22.20 -16.13
C LEU A 246 -10.86 -22.34 -15.41
N ALA A 247 -10.01 -23.25 -15.90
CA ALA A 247 -8.65 -23.39 -15.42
C ALA A 247 -7.85 -22.09 -15.72
N PRO A 248 -6.92 -21.67 -14.83
CA PRO A 248 -6.09 -20.51 -15.08
C PRO A 248 -5.33 -20.66 -16.39
N ALA A 249 -5.49 -19.71 -17.30
CA ALA A 249 -4.69 -19.66 -18.52
C ALA A 249 -3.41 -18.85 -18.26
N ALA A 250 -2.31 -19.21 -18.93
CA ALA A 250 -1.03 -18.50 -18.87
C ALA A 250 -1.10 -17.03 -19.33
N THR A 251 -2.26 -16.59 -19.84
CA THR A 251 -2.52 -15.22 -20.30
C THR A 251 -3.35 -14.40 -19.30
N TRP A 252 -3.63 -14.89 -18.10
CA TRP A 252 -4.40 -14.15 -17.09
C TRP A 252 -3.51 -13.17 -16.34
N SER A 253 -4.00 -11.95 -16.11
CA SER A 253 -3.38 -10.97 -15.23
C SER A 253 -3.54 -11.35 -13.74
N ILE A 254 -2.76 -10.71 -12.86
CA ILE A 254 -2.86 -10.87 -11.41
C ILE A 254 -4.23 -10.38 -10.90
N ILE A 255 -4.74 -9.24 -11.38
CA ILE A 255 -6.09 -8.77 -11.01
C ILE A 255 -7.17 -9.75 -11.47
N ARG A 256 -7.05 -10.40 -12.63
CA ARG A 256 -8.00 -11.43 -13.05
C ARG A 256 -7.96 -12.66 -12.13
N HIS A 257 -6.77 -13.06 -11.67
CA HIS A 257 -6.59 -14.10 -10.65
C HIS A 257 -7.20 -13.71 -9.31
N LEU A 258 -6.90 -12.50 -8.82
CA LEU A 258 -7.44 -11.99 -7.56
C LEU A 258 -8.95 -11.86 -7.61
N LYS A 259 -9.54 -11.40 -8.72
CA LYS A 259 -11.00 -11.37 -8.90
C LYS A 259 -11.61 -12.77 -8.90
N ALA A 260 -10.97 -13.75 -9.53
CA ALA A 260 -11.42 -15.15 -9.48
C ALA A 260 -11.30 -15.75 -8.07
N ILE A 261 -10.25 -15.41 -7.32
CA ILE A 261 -10.07 -15.81 -5.92
C ILE A 261 -11.11 -15.12 -5.03
N LEU A 262 -11.36 -13.83 -5.22
CA LEU A 262 -12.37 -13.06 -4.47
C LEU A 262 -13.78 -13.59 -4.75
N GLU A 263 -14.07 -13.93 -6.01
CA GLU A 263 -15.34 -14.58 -6.36
C GLU A 263 -15.42 -15.97 -5.74
N ARG A 264 -14.34 -16.76 -5.69
CA ARG A 264 -14.34 -18.08 -5.03
C ARG A 264 -14.39 -18.02 -3.50
N LEU A 265 -13.85 -16.96 -2.90
CA LEU A 265 -13.95 -16.69 -1.47
C LEU A 265 -15.31 -16.09 -1.09
N GLY A 266 -15.91 -15.28 -1.97
CA GLY A 266 -17.23 -14.66 -1.78
C GLY A 266 -18.40 -15.54 -2.24
N ALA A 267 -18.14 -16.47 -3.15
CA ALA A 267 -18.96 -17.62 -3.50
C ALA A 267 -18.30 -18.85 -2.90
N THR A 268 -18.14 -18.88 -1.57
CA THR A 268 -18.32 -20.15 -0.91
C THR A 268 -19.68 -20.68 -1.39
N PRO A 269 -19.74 -21.86 -2.03
CA PRO A 269 -21.00 -22.59 -2.10
C PRO A 269 -21.54 -22.57 -0.68
N ALA A 270 -22.85 -22.32 -0.51
CA ALA A 270 -23.49 -22.46 0.78
C ALA A 270 -23.11 -23.82 1.38
N ASP A 271 -22.06 -23.84 2.18
CA ASP A 271 -21.66 -24.96 2.98
C ASP A 271 -22.65 -24.89 4.14
N PRO A 272 -23.50 -25.92 4.35
CA PRO A 272 -24.52 -25.90 5.38
C PRO A 272 -23.98 -25.65 6.80
N ASP A 273 -22.66 -25.71 6.99
CA ASP A 273 -21.99 -25.60 8.29
C ASP A 273 -21.25 -24.27 8.54
N ASP A 274 -21.43 -23.22 7.73
CA ASP A 274 -20.80 -21.91 7.97
C ASP A 274 -21.53 -21.11 9.08
N SER A 275 -21.31 -21.53 10.32
CA SER A 275 -22.19 -21.28 11.47
C SER A 275 -21.81 -20.08 12.35
N ILE A 276 -21.31 -18.96 11.82
CA ILE A 276 -20.94 -17.82 12.70
C ILE A 276 -21.60 -16.47 12.38
N HIS A 277 -22.31 -16.32 11.26
CA HIS A 277 -23.01 -15.06 10.95
C HIS A 277 -24.51 -15.18 10.58
N THR A 278 -25.09 -16.37 10.58
CA THR A 278 -26.49 -16.61 10.20
C THR A 278 -27.45 -16.89 11.36
N SER A 279 -27.03 -16.80 12.62
CA SER A 279 -27.87 -17.18 13.77
C SER A 279 -28.90 -16.13 14.23
N VAL A 280 -29.08 -14.99 13.56
CA VAL A 280 -30.09 -13.99 14.00
C VAL A 280 -31.01 -13.44 12.89
N GLY A 281 -30.77 -13.74 11.61
CA GLY A 281 -31.41 -12.95 10.52
C GLY A 281 -32.34 -13.67 9.55
N GLN A 282 -31.99 -14.86 9.07
CA GLN A 282 -32.67 -15.42 7.90
C GLN A 282 -33.61 -16.55 8.30
N ARG A 283 -34.90 -16.21 8.37
CA ARG A 283 -36.00 -17.16 8.32
C ARG A 283 -35.98 -17.83 6.95
N ASP A 284 -35.30 -18.96 6.85
CA ASP A 284 -35.44 -19.84 5.72
C ASP A 284 -36.87 -20.39 5.70
N THR A 285 -37.62 -20.06 4.65
CA THR A 285 -39.04 -20.42 4.47
C THR A 285 -39.22 -21.59 3.49
N ALA A 286 -38.12 -22.18 3.02
CA ALA A 286 -38.14 -23.29 2.08
C ALA A 286 -37.32 -24.48 2.61
N ALA A 287 -37.85 -25.17 3.62
CA ALA A 287 -37.36 -26.50 3.96
C ALA A 287 -37.60 -27.43 2.77
N THR A 288 -36.54 -27.79 2.06
CA THR A 288 -36.57 -28.82 1.01
C THR A 288 -36.62 -30.20 1.66
N ALA A 289 -37.23 -31.15 0.95
CA ALA A 289 -37.73 -32.42 1.48
C ALA A 289 -36.68 -33.42 1.99
N ASP A 290 -35.41 -33.04 2.11
CA ASP A 290 -34.29 -33.93 2.47
C ASP A 290 -33.96 -33.96 3.97
N ASP A 291 -34.50 -33.01 4.76
CA ASP A 291 -34.37 -32.96 6.23
C ASP A 291 -35.19 -34.04 6.98
N MET A 292 -35.83 -34.94 6.24
CA MET A 292 -36.69 -36.01 6.75
C MET A 292 -35.99 -37.36 6.91
N SER A 293 -34.71 -37.49 6.51
CA SER A 293 -34.01 -38.80 6.48
C SER A 293 -33.46 -39.28 7.84
N ALA A 294 -33.47 -38.44 8.88
CA ALA A 294 -33.02 -38.79 10.24
C ALA A 294 -34.18 -38.82 11.27
N LEU A 295 -35.08 -39.79 11.13
CA LEU A 295 -36.22 -40.02 12.03
C LEU A 295 -36.02 -41.30 12.85
N ASP A 296 -35.29 -41.20 13.96
CA ASP A 296 -35.38 -42.17 15.05
C ASP A 296 -36.68 -41.91 15.86
N THR A 297 -37.37 -43.00 16.17
CA THR A 297 -38.69 -43.08 16.81
C THR A 297 -38.83 -42.41 18.17
N ALA A 298 -37.75 -42.03 18.85
CA ALA A 298 -37.80 -41.39 20.17
C ALA A 298 -38.24 -39.90 20.10
N ASN A 299 -38.16 -39.25 18.93
CA ASN A 299 -38.42 -37.81 18.79
C ASN A 299 -39.74 -37.43 18.09
N LEU A 300 -40.58 -38.40 17.71
CA LEU A 300 -41.84 -38.13 17.00
C LEU A 300 -42.83 -37.33 17.87
N HIS A 301 -42.94 -37.64 19.16
CA HIS A 301 -43.84 -36.93 20.08
C HIS A 301 -43.42 -35.47 20.33
N ALA A 302 -42.12 -35.20 20.45
CA ALA A 302 -41.62 -33.84 20.65
C ALA A 302 -41.82 -32.96 19.41
N LYS A 303 -41.67 -33.53 18.21
CA LYS A 303 -41.88 -32.84 16.93
C LYS A 303 -43.36 -32.62 16.62
N ILE A 304 -44.24 -33.60 16.87
CA ILE A 304 -45.71 -33.42 16.77
C ILE A 304 -46.18 -32.28 17.67
N ARG A 305 -45.65 -32.19 18.91
CA ARG A 305 -45.99 -31.10 19.84
C ARG A 305 -45.56 -29.72 19.30
N ARG A 306 -44.38 -29.62 18.67
CA ARG A 306 -43.88 -28.38 18.05
C ARG A 306 -44.67 -27.97 16.79
N VAL A 307 -45.09 -28.94 15.97
CA VAL A 307 -45.92 -28.69 14.78
C VAL A 307 -47.32 -28.22 15.19
N LEU A 308 -47.93 -28.85 16.19
CA LEU A 308 -49.22 -28.40 16.74
C LEU A 308 -49.14 -27.01 17.38
N LEU A 309 -48.03 -26.67 18.04
CA LEU A 309 -47.77 -25.33 18.57
C LEU A 309 -47.57 -24.27 17.47
N ARG A 310 -46.97 -24.64 16.33
CA ARG A 310 -46.83 -23.73 15.17
C ARG A 310 -48.13 -23.53 14.40
N ILE A 311 -48.96 -24.57 14.27
CA ILE A 311 -50.30 -24.46 13.66
C ILE A 311 -51.21 -23.60 14.56
N ALA A 312 -51.13 -23.75 15.88
CA ALA A 312 -51.87 -22.92 16.83
C ALA A 312 -51.43 -21.43 16.81
N ALA A 313 -50.15 -21.15 16.54
CA ALA A 313 -49.65 -19.77 16.41
C ALA A 313 -49.99 -19.14 15.03
N ALA A 314 -50.03 -19.92 13.95
CA ALA A 314 -50.43 -19.46 12.62
C ALA A 314 -51.96 -19.28 12.47
N ALA A 315 -52.76 -19.97 13.28
CA ALA A 315 -54.21 -19.82 13.31
C ALA A 315 -54.70 -18.58 14.11
N TYR A 316 -53.80 -17.79 14.71
CA TYR A 316 -54.14 -16.62 15.54
C TYR A 316 -53.81 -15.27 14.89
N SER A 317 -53.47 -15.21 13.60
CA SER A 317 -53.33 -13.95 12.86
C SER A 317 -54.41 -13.73 11.79
N VAL A 318 -55.49 -14.51 11.82
CA VAL A 318 -56.63 -14.29 10.92
C VAL A 318 -57.91 -14.29 11.74
N THR A 319 -58.54 -13.11 11.75
CA THR A 319 -59.93 -12.77 12.14
C THR A 319 -60.11 -12.11 13.49
N VAL A 320 -60.16 -10.77 13.52
CA VAL A 320 -61.28 -9.89 13.94
C VAL A 320 -60.97 -8.52 13.29
N ASP A 321 -61.73 -7.98 12.33
CA ASP A 321 -63.10 -7.51 12.50
C ASP A 321 -64.10 -8.05 11.45
N PRO A 322 -65.31 -8.49 11.85
CA PRO A 322 -66.29 -9.14 11.01
C PRO A 322 -67.41 -8.18 10.62
N GLY A 323 -67.43 -7.71 9.37
CA GLY A 323 -68.60 -6.98 8.88
C GLY A 323 -68.38 -6.09 7.67
N GLY A 324 -68.03 -6.67 6.52
CA GLY A 324 -68.06 -5.93 5.26
C GLY A 324 -67.45 -6.74 4.13
N ALA A 325 -68.24 -7.04 3.10
CA ALA A 325 -67.86 -7.89 1.98
C ALA A 325 -66.53 -7.48 1.32
N ALA A 326 -65.77 -8.47 0.86
CA ALA A 326 -64.61 -8.28 0.00
C ALA A 326 -64.98 -7.40 -1.19
N ARG A 327 -64.33 -6.23 -1.30
CA ARG A 327 -64.46 -5.31 -2.44
C ARG A 327 -63.10 -5.22 -3.11
N THR A 328 -63.04 -5.69 -4.36
CA THR A 328 -61.81 -5.89 -5.15
C THR A 328 -61.57 -4.79 -6.18
N ASP A 329 -62.04 -3.57 -5.92
CA ASP A 329 -61.95 -2.51 -6.92
C ASP A 329 -61.11 -1.35 -6.36
N ILE A 330 -60.07 -0.99 -7.11
CA ILE A 330 -59.12 0.10 -6.84
C ILE A 330 -59.82 1.43 -6.49
N GLU A 331 -61.03 1.63 -7.00
CA GLU A 331 -61.89 2.79 -6.69
C GLU A 331 -62.23 2.88 -5.20
N SER A 332 -62.43 1.76 -4.48
CA SER A 332 -62.70 1.80 -3.04
C SER A 332 -61.46 2.17 -2.23
N THR A 333 -60.26 1.81 -2.72
CA THR A 333 -59.01 2.18 -2.06
C THR A 333 -58.76 3.68 -2.20
N PHE A 334 -59.18 4.31 -3.31
CA PHE A 334 -59.13 5.75 -3.48
C PHE A 334 -60.21 6.49 -2.67
N GLU A 335 -61.40 5.92 -2.52
CA GLU A 335 -62.44 6.46 -1.63
C GLU A 335 -62.01 6.42 -0.15
N ASP A 336 -61.37 5.33 0.29
CA ASP A 336 -60.83 5.21 1.65
C ASP A 336 -59.65 6.17 1.88
N LEU A 337 -58.80 6.40 0.87
CA LEU A 337 -57.74 7.41 0.93
C LEU A 337 -58.32 8.83 1.02
N GLY A 338 -59.39 9.11 0.28
CA GLY A 338 -60.14 10.36 0.36
C GLY A 338 -60.78 10.57 1.74
N ALA A 339 -61.34 9.51 2.33
CA ALA A 339 -61.92 9.55 3.67
C ALA A 339 -60.84 9.71 4.76
N MET A 340 -59.65 9.12 4.59
CA MET A 340 -58.50 9.34 5.48
C MET A 340 -57.95 10.77 5.41
N LEU A 341 -57.97 11.39 4.22
CA LEU A 341 -57.55 12.78 4.03
C LEU A 341 -58.59 13.80 4.52
N ALA A 342 -59.88 13.45 4.49
CA ALA A 342 -60.99 14.31 4.92
C ALA A 342 -61.51 14.06 6.36
N GLY A 343 -61.11 12.96 7.00
CA GLY A 343 -61.55 12.58 8.34
C GLY A 343 -60.96 13.45 9.46
N ALA A 344 -61.53 13.36 10.67
CA ALA A 344 -61.28 14.27 11.81
C ALA A 344 -59.83 14.36 12.37
N ALA A 345 -58.86 13.65 11.76
CA ALA A 345 -57.42 13.77 12.01
C ALA A 345 -56.59 14.09 10.75
N GLY A 346 -57.24 14.31 9.60
CA GLY A 346 -56.64 14.78 8.34
C GLY A 346 -56.49 16.30 8.32
N ILE A 347 -55.70 16.82 7.36
CA ILE A 347 -55.26 18.22 7.27
C ILE A 347 -56.48 19.16 7.32
N THR A 348 -56.72 19.78 8.48
CA THR A 348 -57.94 20.56 8.76
C THR A 348 -57.98 21.93 8.08
N THR A 349 -56.91 22.33 7.41
CA THR A 349 -56.85 23.55 6.61
C THR A 349 -56.03 23.34 5.35
N TYR A 350 -56.72 23.14 4.22
CA TYR A 350 -56.13 23.42 2.91
C TYR A 350 -56.00 24.95 2.74
N PRO A 351 -54.91 25.45 2.14
CA PRO A 351 -54.88 26.83 1.66
C PRO A 351 -56.06 27.05 0.72
N ALA A 352 -56.76 28.19 0.82
CA ALA A 352 -58.00 28.45 0.05
C ALA A 352 -57.85 28.29 -1.49
N ALA A 353 -56.63 28.32 -2.01
CA ALA A 353 -56.29 28.08 -3.41
C ALA A 353 -56.30 26.60 -3.84
N ALA A 354 -56.39 25.64 -2.91
CA ALA A 354 -56.34 24.20 -3.16
C ALA A 354 -57.56 23.46 -2.59
N ASP A 355 -58.67 24.18 -2.38
CA ASP A 355 -59.93 23.60 -1.94
C ASP A 355 -60.61 22.86 -3.11
N ILE A 356 -60.85 21.56 -2.93
CA ILE A 356 -61.43 20.66 -3.93
C ILE A 356 -62.87 21.10 -4.29
N GLY A 357 -63.54 21.87 -3.40
CA GLY A 357 -64.85 22.46 -3.66
C GLY A 357 -64.88 23.50 -4.79
N ASN A 358 -63.73 24.01 -5.24
CA ASN A 358 -63.63 25.02 -6.31
C ASN A 358 -63.30 24.46 -7.70
N GLY A 359 -63.45 23.13 -7.90
CA GLY A 359 -63.28 22.50 -9.22
C GLY A 359 -61.82 22.34 -9.65
N VAL A 360 -60.87 22.39 -8.72
CA VAL A 360 -59.45 22.22 -9.00
C VAL A 360 -59.13 20.73 -9.10
N SER A 361 -58.40 20.34 -10.15
CA SER A 361 -58.07 18.93 -10.40
C SER A 361 -57.13 18.39 -9.32
N MET A 362 -57.20 17.09 -9.03
CA MET A 362 -56.27 16.44 -8.07
C MET A 362 -54.81 16.59 -8.52
N ALA A 363 -54.56 16.76 -9.83
CA ALA A 363 -53.25 17.08 -10.37
C ALA A 363 -52.76 18.48 -9.94
N GLU A 364 -53.64 19.48 -9.86
CA GLU A 364 -53.29 20.83 -9.37
C GLU A 364 -53.03 20.85 -7.86
N ALA A 365 -53.80 20.10 -7.08
CA ALA A 365 -53.58 19.97 -5.64
C ALA A 365 -52.23 19.31 -5.34
N ILE A 366 -51.91 18.22 -6.05
CA ILE A 366 -50.61 17.56 -5.95
C ILE A 366 -49.49 18.49 -6.44
N ARG A 367 -49.70 19.27 -7.49
CA ARG A 367 -48.71 20.26 -7.97
C ARG A 367 -48.43 21.34 -6.94
N ALA A 368 -49.44 21.86 -6.24
CA ALA A 368 -49.27 22.84 -5.18
C ALA A 368 -48.46 22.29 -3.99
N ILE A 369 -48.72 21.04 -3.60
CA ILE A 369 -47.96 20.33 -2.55
C ILE A 369 -46.52 20.07 -3.01
N LEU A 370 -46.32 19.66 -4.27
CA LEU A 370 -44.99 19.40 -4.81
C LEU A 370 -44.15 20.69 -4.89
N THR A 371 -44.74 21.82 -5.28
CA THR A 371 -44.05 23.11 -5.30
C THR A 371 -43.66 23.59 -3.89
N SER A 372 -44.45 23.25 -2.85
CA SER A 372 -44.08 23.58 -1.46
C SER A 372 -43.01 22.65 -0.87
N ILE A 373 -42.90 21.40 -1.35
CA ILE A 373 -41.92 20.42 -0.87
C ILE A 373 -40.57 20.56 -1.59
N VAL A 374 -40.57 20.90 -2.88
CA VAL A 374 -39.35 20.95 -3.71
C VAL A 374 -38.64 22.32 -3.60
N GLY A 375 -39.05 23.20 -2.68
CA GLY A 375 -38.32 24.42 -2.36
C GLY A 375 -38.32 25.45 -3.49
N GLY A 376 -39.49 25.69 -4.08
CA GLY A 376 -39.74 26.91 -4.86
C GLY A 376 -40.52 27.91 -4.01
N ASP A 377 -39.88 28.54 -3.02
CA ASP A 377 -40.49 29.52 -2.13
C ASP A 377 -40.29 30.98 -2.59
N ASP A 378 -40.76 31.32 -3.79
CA ASP A 378 -41.26 32.68 -4.03
C ASP A 378 -42.65 32.86 -3.36
N TYR A 379 -42.73 32.53 -2.06
CA TYR A 379 -43.85 32.81 -1.17
C TYR A 379 -43.28 33.28 0.19
N ASP A 380 -42.77 34.50 0.14
CA ASP A 380 -41.93 35.27 1.06
C ASP A 380 -42.62 35.79 2.34
N ALA A 381 -43.34 34.94 3.07
CA ALA A 381 -43.97 35.37 4.33
C ALA A 381 -43.07 35.27 5.58
N TYR A 382 -41.86 34.68 5.53
CA TYR A 382 -41.11 34.37 6.76
C TYR A 382 -39.60 34.57 6.74
N THR A 383 -39.14 35.75 6.29
CA THR A 383 -37.83 36.27 6.76
C THR A 383 -37.95 37.70 7.25
N LYS A 384 -38.57 37.87 8.43
CA LYS A 384 -38.60 39.17 9.12
C LYS A 384 -37.26 39.42 9.80
N ILE A 385 -36.52 40.43 9.35
CA ILE A 385 -35.48 41.08 10.16
C ILE A 385 -36.14 42.29 10.83
N ASN A 386 -36.23 42.26 12.16
CA ASN A 386 -36.78 43.31 13.00
C ASN A 386 -38.24 43.74 12.68
N ASN A 387 -39.11 42.75 12.45
CA ASN A 387 -40.56 42.93 12.36
C ASN A 387 -41.08 43.77 11.17
N VAL A 388 -40.26 44.02 10.15
CA VAL A 388 -40.67 44.67 8.89
C VAL A 388 -40.61 43.66 7.75
N THR A 389 -41.67 43.59 6.95
CA THR A 389 -41.75 42.71 5.77
C THR A 389 -40.89 43.30 4.63
N ILE A 390 -40.00 42.50 4.05
CA ILE A 390 -39.04 42.97 3.04
C ILE A 390 -39.37 42.35 1.68
N ALA A 391 -39.92 43.15 0.77
CA ALA A 391 -40.49 42.70 -0.51
C ALA A 391 -39.48 42.39 -1.63
N SER A 392 -38.16 42.48 -1.38
CA SER A 392 -37.12 42.07 -2.34
C SER A 392 -35.76 41.92 -1.68
N ILE A 393 -34.88 41.12 -2.28
CA ILE A 393 -33.47 40.95 -1.86
C ILE A 393 -32.73 42.31 -1.78
N ASN A 394 -33.04 43.25 -2.67
CA ASN A 394 -32.43 44.58 -2.67
C ASN A 394 -32.86 45.39 -1.42
N ALA A 395 -34.12 45.24 -0.99
CA ALA A 395 -34.59 45.85 0.25
C ALA A 395 -34.01 45.17 1.50
N ALA A 396 -33.67 43.87 1.43
CA ALA A 396 -33.00 43.16 2.53
C ALA A 396 -31.57 43.68 2.72
N PHE A 397 -30.83 43.87 1.63
CA PHE A 397 -29.50 44.46 1.68
C PHE A 397 -29.53 45.93 2.15
N GLN A 398 -30.54 46.71 1.78
CA GLN A 398 -30.71 48.06 2.32
C GLN A 398 -31.08 48.07 3.81
N GLY A 399 -31.88 47.10 4.27
CA GLY A 399 -32.18 46.92 5.70
C GLY A 399 -30.94 46.56 6.51
N ILE A 400 -30.10 45.65 6.00
CA ILE A 400 -28.80 45.30 6.59
C ILE A 400 -27.86 46.51 6.59
N ALA A 401 -27.80 47.29 5.50
CA ALA A 401 -27.02 48.53 5.44
C ALA A 401 -27.52 49.61 6.41
N GLY A 402 -28.83 49.73 6.61
CA GLY A 402 -29.44 50.60 7.60
C GLY A 402 -29.17 50.17 9.04
N LEU A 403 -29.09 48.86 9.31
CA LEU A 403 -28.72 48.31 10.62
C LEU A 403 -27.29 48.65 11.02
N PHE A 404 -26.40 48.85 10.04
CA PHE A 404 -25.05 49.38 10.21
C PHE A 404 -24.97 50.91 10.23
N ALA A 405 -26.11 51.59 10.46
CA ALA A 405 -26.23 53.05 10.54
C ALA A 405 -25.76 53.81 9.29
N ALA A 406 -25.93 53.24 8.09
CA ALA A 406 -25.70 53.95 6.83
C ALA A 406 -26.94 54.75 6.37
N ALA A 407 -27.62 55.44 7.29
CA ALA A 407 -28.73 56.33 6.96
C ALA A 407 -28.25 57.79 6.99
N GLY A 408 -27.62 58.20 5.89
CA GLY A 408 -27.22 59.58 5.68
C GLY A 408 -26.20 59.67 4.57
N THR A 409 -26.54 60.41 3.51
CA THR A 409 -25.63 60.87 2.44
C THR A 409 -24.24 61.20 3.00
N ASN A 410 -23.27 60.31 2.82
CA ASN A 410 -21.88 60.54 3.19
C ASN A 410 -20.95 59.96 2.13
N THR A 411 -20.30 60.86 1.42
CA THR A 411 -18.98 60.66 0.81
C THR A 411 -18.08 59.96 1.83
N PHE A 412 -17.55 58.78 1.51
CA PHE A 412 -16.66 58.05 2.41
C PHE A 412 -15.39 58.89 2.69
N GLY A 413 -15.34 59.53 3.87
CA GLY A 413 -14.09 59.96 4.47
C GLY A 413 -13.26 58.74 4.90
N PRO A 414 -11.92 58.76 4.78
CA PRO A 414 -11.05 57.57 4.89
C PRO A 414 -10.80 57.05 6.31
N THR A 415 -11.60 57.45 7.30
CA THR A 415 -11.35 57.15 8.72
C THR A 415 -12.61 56.66 9.43
N ILE A 416 -12.48 55.55 10.16
CA ILE A 416 -13.47 55.07 11.13
C ILE A 416 -12.81 55.16 12.51
N ALA A 417 -13.46 55.82 13.45
CA ALA A 417 -12.98 56.03 14.83
C ALA A 417 -11.58 56.70 14.97
N GLY A 418 -11.25 57.62 14.06
CA GLY A 418 -9.99 58.38 14.13
C GLY A 418 -8.75 57.63 13.66
N SER A 419 -8.88 56.37 13.23
CA SER A 419 -7.80 55.61 12.63
C SER A 419 -8.00 55.48 11.11
N PRO A 420 -7.00 55.78 10.28
CA PRO A 420 -7.04 55.57 8.83
C PRO A 420 -7.30 54.10 8.49
N ARG A 421 -8.09 53.83 7.43
CA ARG A 421 -8.39 52.46 6.95
C ARG A 421 -7.17 51.55 6.78
N THR A 422 -5.99 52.11 6.52
CA THR A 422 -4.72 51.38 6.46
C THR A 422 -4.37 50.66 7.77
N GLN A 423 -4.86 51.13 8.92
CA GLN A 423 -4.63 50.46 10.21
C GLN A 423 -5.52 49.23 10.39
N MET A 424 -6.69 49.19 9.75
CA MET A 424 -7.59 48.03 9.79
C MET A 424 -7.09 46.93 8.84
N GLU A 425 -6.56 47.32 7.67
CA GLU A 425 -5.77 46.41 6.82
C GLU A 425 -4.50 45.94 7.53
N ALA A 426 -3.80 46.81 8.26
CA ALA A 426 -2.64 46.41 9.05
C ALA A 426 -3.03 45.44 10.19
N ALA A 427 -4.16 45.65 10.86
CA ALA A 427 -4.66 44.75 11.90
C ALA A 427 -5.09 43.39 11.33
N LEU A 428 -5.77 43.38 10.18
CA LEU A 428 -6.14 42.14 9.47
C LEU A 428 -4.91 41.40 8.93
N ASN A 429 -3.92 42.10 8.39
CA ASN A 429 -2.65 41.52 7.97
C ASN A 429 -1.83 41.02 9.18
N THR A 430 -1.92 41.69 10.33
CA THR A 430 -1.29 41.24 11.58
C THR A 430 -1.96 39.98 12.12
N MET A 431 -3.30 39.89 12.05
CA MET A 431 -4.02 38.66 12.40
C MET A 431 -3.72 37.52 11.43
N ALA A 432 -3.66 37.79 10.11
CA ALA A 432 -3.26 36.80 9.12
C ALA A 432 -1.83 36.29 9.36
N SER A 433 -0.92 37.19 9.72
CA SER A 433 0.45 36.87 10.16
C SER A 433 0.48 36.02 11.44
N TYR A 434 -0.37 36.33 12.43
CA TYR A 434 -0.49 35.55 13.66
C TYR A 434 -1.05 34.15 13.40
N PHE A 435 -1.99 33.97 12.47
CA PHE A 435 -2.48 32.65 12.09
C PHE A 435 -1.48 31.86 11.24
N ALA A 436 -0.72 32.53 10.36
CA ALA A 436 0.37 31.89 9.63
C ALA A 436 1.51 31.43 10.56
N THR A 437 1.84 32.24 11.56
CA THR A 437 2.91 31.95 12.53
C THR A 437 2.45 30.94 13.60
N GLY A 438 1.20 31.04 14.06
CA GLY A 438 0.59 30.10 15.01
C GLY A 438 0.27 28.74 14.40
N GLY A 439 -0.12 28.70 13.11
CA GLY A 439 -0.26 27.45 12.36
C GLY A 439 1.07 26.71 12.19
N ALA A 440 2.17 27.45 11.99
CA ALA A 440 3.52 26.88 11.98
C ALA A 440 3.97 26.35 13.36
N ALA A 441 3.55 26.98 14.47
CA ALA A 441 3.90 26.54 15.82
C ALA A 441 3.14 25.27 16.25
N ILE A 442 1.88 25.10 15.83
CA ILE A 442 1.12 23.87 16.10
C ILE A 442 1.64 22.70 15.24
N ALA A 443 2.08 22.97 14.00
CA ALA A 443 2.73 21.97 13.16
C ALA A 443 4.10 21.50 13.71
N ALA A 444 4.83 22.37 14.41
CA ALA A 444 6.17 22.06 14.94
C ALA A 444 6.19 21.15 16.19
N THR A 445 5.04 20.89 16.84
CA THR A 445 5.02 20.11 18.09
C THR A 445 4.68 18.62 17.87
N VAL A 446 4.36 18.20 16.64
CA VAL A 446 4.02 16.80 16.29
C VAL A 446 5.05 16.18 15.32
N ASP A 447 6.10 16.90 14.93
CA ASP A 447 7.08 16.45 13.93
C ASP A 447 8.52 16.65 14.44
N PRO A 448 9.30 15.58 14.69
CA PRO A 448 10.69 15.69 15.12
C PRO A 448 11.64 15.96 13.93
N GLY A 449 11.24 16.81 12.98
CA GLY A 449 12.16 17.48 12.06
C GLY A 449 12.26 16.89 10.65
N GLY A 450 11.15 16.49 10.03
CA GLY A 450 11.15 16.12 8.61
C GLY A 450 9.92 16.64 7.88
N ALA A 451 10.09 17.68 7.05
CA ALA A 451 9.07 18.38 6.28
C ALA A 451 7.84 17.53 5.90
N SER A 452 6.64 18.05 6.17
CA SER A 452 5.37 17.43 5.81
C SER A 452 5.29 17.07 4.32
N ARG A 453 5.54 15.80 3.99
CA ARG A 453 5.56 15.24 2.64
C ARG A 453 4.25 14.49 2.39
N ALA A 454 3.34 15.14 1.69
CA ALA A 454 1.91 14.77 1.61
C ALA A 454 1.56 13.64 0.62
N THR A 455 2.50 12.80 0.21
CA THR A 455 2.21 11.72 -0.75
C THR A 455 2.65 10.39 -0.15
N LEU A 456 1.73 9.42 -0.09
CA LEU A 456 1.98 8.02 0.28
C LEU A 456 3.23 7.44 -0.42
N GLU A 457 3.52 7.95 -1.62
CA GLU A 457 4.68 7.63 -2.43
C GLU A 457 6.01 8.00 -1.78
N LEU A 458 6.11 9.16 -1.11
CA LEU A 458 7.31 9.56 -0.36
C LEU A 458 7.44 8.82 0.97
N ILE A 459 6.33 8.42 1.60
CA ILE A 459 6.36 7.53 2.76
C ILE A 459 6.89 6.16 2.36
N LEU A 460 6.53 5.68 1.16
CA LEU A 460 7.05 4.42 0.61
C LEU A 460 8.51 4.55 0.15
N GLU A 461 8.93 5.69 -0.40
CA GLU A 461 10.34 5.97 -0.71
C GLU A 461 11.20 6.11 0.55
N ASP A 462 10.73 6.81 1.59
CA ASP A 462 11.45 6.93 2.85
C ASP A 462 11.49 5.58 3.58
N LEU A 463 10.43 4.76 3.50
CA LEU A 463 10.46 3.37 3.99
C LEU A 463 11.44 2.52 3.17
N GLY A 464 11.49 2.69 1.86
CA GLY A 464 12.45 2.05 0.97
C GLY A 464 13.89 2.46 1.28
N ALA A 465 14.14 3.74 1.54
CA ALA A 465 15.44 4.29 1.92
C ALA A 465 15.86 3.89 3.34
N MET A 466 14.91 3.76 4.27
CA MET A 466 15.15 3.20 5.60
C MET A 466 15.48 1.70 5.54
N LEU A 467 14.88 0.96 4.60
CA LEU A 467 15.17 -0.46 4.38
C LEU A 467 16.49 -0.67 3.60
N ALA A 468 16.87 0.25 2.70
CA ALA A 468 18.04 0.14 1.82
C ALA A 468 19.29 0.90 2.30
N GLY A 469 19.15 1.88 3.19
CA GLY A 469 20.25 2.75 3.64
C GLY A 469 21.24 2.07 4.60
N ALA A 470 22.38 2.70 4.86
CA ALA A 470 23.48 2.17 5.69
C ALA A 470 23.13 1.88 7.16
N ALA A 471 21.96 2.33 7.64
CA ALA A 471 21.37 1.99 8.94
C ALA A 471 20.15 1.04 8.84
N GLY A 472 19.74 0.67 7.62
CA GLY A 472 18.75 -0.36 7.34
C GLY A 472 19.27 -1.76 7.65
N ILE A 473 18.44 -2.79 7.47
CA ILE A 473 18.78 -4.18 7.76
C ILE A 473 19.97 -4.59 6.87
N THR A 474 21.19 -4.42 7.38
CA THR A 474 22.45 -4.56 6.62
C THR A 474 22.72 -5.99 6.16
N THR A 475 21.97 -6.96 6.69
CA THR A 475 21.97 -8.35 6.26
C THR A 475 20.55 -8.88 6.33
N TRP A 476 19.90 -8.97 5.16
CA TRP A 476 18.78 -9.88 5.01
C TRP A 476 19.30 -11.31 5.22
N PRO A 477 18.57 -12.17 5.95
CA PRO A 477 18.92 -13.58 6.03
C PRO A 477 19.12 -14.12 4.61
N ALA A 478 20.21 -14.85 4.36
CA ALA A 478 20.53 -15.32 3.02
C ALA A 478 19.42 -16.22 2.41
N ALA A 479 18.50 -16.72 3.24
CA ALA A 479 17.33 -17.50 2.83
C ALA A 479 16.12 -16.64 2.42
N ALA A 480 16.14 -15.32 2.65
CA ALA A 480 15.10 -14.37 2.25
C ALA A 480 15.65 -13.16 1.52
N ALA A 481 16.54 -13.38 0.55
CA ALA A 481 16.99 -12.30 -0.31
C ALA A 481 15.76 -11.67 -1.02
N PRO A 482 15.61 -10.33 -1.03
CA PRO A 482 14.49 -9.64 -1.68
C PRO A 482 14.30 -9.90 -3.19
N GLY A 483 15.18 -10.68 -3.82
CA GLY A 483 15.09 -11.11 -5.22
C GLY A 483 14.34 -12.42 -5.47
N ASP A 484 14.02 -13.22 -4.44
CA ASP A 484 13.48 -14.58 -4.62
C ASP A 484 11.93 -14.67 -4.57
N GLY A 485 11.24 -13.54 -4.69
CA GLY A 485 9.77 -13.51 -4.66
C GLY A 485 9.15 -13.76 -3.27
N ILE A 486 9.95 -13.62 -2.21
CA ILE A 486 9.52 -13.83 -0.83
C ILE A 486 8.71 -12.62 -0.36
N SER A 487 7.49 -12.87 0.10
CA SER A 487 6.59 -11.79 0.51
C SER A 487 7.09 -11.11 1.79
N PHE A 488 6.71 -9.84 1.99
CA PHE A 488 7.03 -9.12 3.22
C PHE A 488 6.49 -9.82 4.49
N ALA A 489 5.41 -10.58 4.35
CA ALA A 489 4.87 -11.41 5.44
C ALA A 489 5.80 -12.57 5.82
N GLU A 490 6.50 -13.13 4.85
CA GLU A 490 7.39 -14.26 5.01
C GLU A 490 8.75 -13.82 5.59
N ALA A 491 9.20 -12.62 5.19
CA ALA A 491 10.29 -11.91 5.84
C ALA A 491 10.02 -11.63 7.33
N ILE A 492 8.82 -11.12 7.66
CA ILE A 492 8.42 -10.87 9.06
C ILE A 492 8.36 -12.18 9.84
N ARG A 493 7.86 -13.26 9.24
CA ARG A 493 7.84 -14.59 9.87
C ARG A 493 9.26 -15.09 10.16
N GLU A 494 10.19 -14.92 9.23
CA GLU A 494 11.58 -15.34 9.45
C GLU A 494 12.28 -14.49 10.51
N ILE A 495 12.05 -13.17 10.53
CA ILE A 495 12.55 -12.30 11.60
C ILE A 495 11.98 -12.73 12.96
N TYR A 496 10.70 -13.08 13.03
CA TYR A 496 10.09 -13.62 14.24
C TYR A 496 10.76 -14.93 14.68
N ASP A 497 10.99 -15.86 13.75
CA ASP A 497 11.64 -17.14 14.02
C ASP A 497 13.11 -16.94 14.45
N LEU A 498 13.84 -16.02 13.82
CA LEU A 498 15.22 -15.66 14.19
C LEU A 498 15.30 -14.98 15.56
N VAL A 499 14.40 -14.04 15.86
CA VAL A 499 14.32 -13.41 17.18
C VAL A 499 13.95 -14.43 18.26
N ALA A 500 13.07 -15.38 17.94
CA ALA A 500 12.76 -16.49 18.83
C ALA A 500 13.94 -17.46 19.01
N ALA A 501 14.85 -17.54 18.04
CA ALA A 501 16.04 -18.39 18.07
C ALA A 501 17.28 -17.72 18.67
N LEU A 502 17.29 -16.39 18.89
CA LEU A 502 18.44 -15.67 19.44
C LEU A 502 18.81 -16.18 20.84
N PRO A 503 20.01 -16.74 21.04
CA PRO A 503 20.47 -17.15 22.35
C PRO A 503 20.72 -15.92 23.22
N GLY A 504 19.88 -15.70 24.23
CA GLY A 504 20.03 -14.60 25.19
C GLY A 504 18.95 -13.52 25.13
N ALA A 505 17.99 -13.60 24.20
CA ALA A 505 16.77 -12.81 24.36
C ALA A 505 16.04 -13.32 25.61
N THR A 506 15.84 -12.46 26.61
CA THR A 506 15.05 -12.69 27.83
C THR A 506 13.55 -12.79 27.50
N VAL A 507 13.21 -13.50 26.42
CA VAL A 507 11.84 -13.84 26.07
C VAL A 507 11.42 -14.91 27.07
N MET A 508 10.33 -14.67 27.79
CA MET A 508 9.76 -15.67 28.70
C MET A 508 9.67 -17.03 27.99
N GLY A 509 10.21 -18.09 28.59
CA GLY A 509 10.21 -19.43 28.00
C GLY A 509 8.82 -19.79 27.48
N LYS A 510 8.71 -20.21 26.21
CA LYS A 510 7.44 -20.61 25.60
C LYS A 510 6.86 -21.79 26.40
N ALA A 511 5.55 -21.78 26.65
CA ALA A 511 4.88 -22.95 27.22
C ALA A 511 5.01 -24.14 26.25
N GLN A 512 5.53 -25.25 26.75
CA GLN A 512 5.73 -26.50 26.03
C GLN A 512 4.91 -27.61 26.69
N ILE A 513 4.58 -28.64 25.92
CA ILE A 513 3.87 -29.84 26.38
C ILE A 513 4.75 -31.05 26.10
N ALA A 514 5.07 -31.81 27.15
CA ALA A 514 5.65 -33.15 27.04
C ALA A 514 4.55 -34.18 27.31
N ALA A 515 4.54 -35.28 26.55
CA ALA A 515 3.56 -36.35 26.69
C ALA A 515 4.26 -37.70 26.73
N THR A 516 3.77 -38.60 27.58
CA THR A 516 4.24 -39.99 27.67
C THR A 516 3.08 -40.90 28.06
N THR A 517 3.32 -42.21 28.08
CA THR A 517 2.33 -43.22 28.49
C THR A 517 2.94 -44.13 29.55
N ILE A 518 2.13 -44.59 30.49
CA ILE A 518 2.56 -45.53 31.54
C ILE A 518 1.51 -46.63 31.72
N ASP A 519 1.94 -47.89 31.70
CA ASP A 519 1.06 -49.03 32.01
C ASP A 519 1.04 -49.28 33.52
N LEU A 520 -0.14 -49.25 34.15
CA LEU A 520 -0.29 -49.57 35.58
C LEU A 520 -0.32 -51.08 35.86
N ASN A 521 -0.24 -51.92 34.82
CA ASN A 521 -0.09 -53.37 34.95
C ASN A 521 1.36 -53.82 35.17
N GLN A 522 2.06 -53.17 36.10
CA GLN A 522 3.46 -53.44 36.40
C GLN A 522 3.66 -53.69 37.89
N ALA A 523 4.84 -54.20 38.27
CA ALA A 523 5.16 -54.45 39.67
C ALA A 523 5.15 -53.16 40.51
N ALA A 524 4.98 -53.29 41.83
CA ALA A 524 5.10 -52.15 42.73
C ALA A 524 6.54 -51.60 42.73
N ALA A 525 6.75 -50.47 42.06
CA ALA A 525 8.03 -49.80 41.89
C ALA A 525 7.81 -48.33 41.48
N SER A 526 8.91 -47.59 41.33
CA SER A 526 8.92 -46.24 40.76
C SER A 526 9.39 -46.29 39.31
N TYR A 527 8.71 -45.54 38.45
CA TYR A 527 8.91 -45.47 37.01
C TYR A 527 9.12 -44.01 36.59
N ASP A 528 10.12 -43.76 35.77
CA ASP A 528 10.41 -42.42 35.26
C ASP A 528 9.35 -42.04 34.22
N LEU A 529 8.73 -40.87 34.39
CA LEU A 529 7.78 -40.31 33.42
C LEU A 529 8.47 -39.27 32.53
N PHE A 530 9.21 -38.36 33.15
CA PHE A 530 9.95 -37.30 32.48
C PHE A 530 11.26 -37.02 33.23
N THR A 531 12.29 -36.56 32.52
CA THR A 531 13.56 -36.10 33.08
C THR A 531 13.84 -34.68 32.61
N GLY A 532 14.23 -33.78 33.51
CA GLY A 532 14.78 -32.48 33.15
C GLY A 532 16.11 -32.65 32.43
N THR A 533 16.25 -32.11 31.22
CA THR A 533 17.41 -32.39 30.36
C THR A 533 18.46 -31.28 30.40
N THR A 534 18.80 -30.67 29.27
CA THR A 534 19.96 -29.80 29.03
C THR A 534 19.95 -28.53 29.87
N GLN A 535 18.79 -28.00 30.22
CA GLN A 535 18.63 -26.83 31.08
C GLN A 535 17.43 -26.99 32.01
N VAL A 536 17.38 -26.14 33.03
CA VAL A 536 16.29 -26.12 34.01
C VAL A 536 14.96 -25.72 33.37
N VAL A 537 13.88 -26.37 33.80
CA VAL A 537 12.51 -26.04 33.44
C VAL A 537 11.63 -25.78 34.67
N ILE A 538 10.55 -25.03 34.49
CA ILE A 538 9.47 -24.86 35.47
C ILE A 538 8.27 -25.67 34.99
N LEU A 539 7.84 -26.66 35.78
CA LEU A 539 6.61 -27.40 35.56
C LEU A 539 5.42 -26.58 36.04
N GLU A 540 4.47 -26.31 35.16
CA GLU A 540 3.26 -25.52 35.42
C GLU A 540 2.03 -26.39 35.71
N SER A 541 1.93 -27.54 35.05
CA SER A 541 0.86 -28.50 35.29
C SER A 541 1.27 -29.91 34.86
N LEU A 542 0.69 -30.92 35.49
CA LEU A 542 0.81 -32.31 35.07
C LEU A 542 -0.55 -32.99 35.20
N ASN A 543 -0.89 -33.80 34.22
CA ASN A 543 -2.17 -34.49 34.12
C ASN A 543 -1.91 -35.96 33.78
N ILE A 544 -2.64 -36.87 34.44
CA ILE A 544 -2.70 -38.27 34.06
C ILE A 544 -4.15 -38.69 33.83
N LYS A 545 -4.43 -39.16 32.61
CA LYS A 545 -5.74 -39.65 32.18
C LYS A 545 -5.78 -41.17 32.22
N MET A 546 -6.71 -41.71 33.00
CA MET A 546 -6.98 -43.15 33.04
C MET A 546 -7.67 -43.60 31.74
N PRO A 547 -7.43 -44.84 31.26
CA PRO A 547 -8.18 -45.42 30.16
C PRO A 547 -9.63 -45.77 30.59
N THR A 548 -10.42 -46.32 29.67
CA THR A 548 -11.74 -46.87 29.97
C THR A 548 -11.65 -48.10 30.87
N GLY A 549 -12.49 -48.17 31.89
CA GLY A 549 -12.45 -49.19 32.96
C GLY A 549 -11.85 -48.64 34.25
N ALA A 550 -12.33 -49.09 35.41
CA ALA A 550 -11.78 -48.66 36.70
C ALA A 550 -10.50 -49.42 37.05
N ALA A 551 -9.55 -48.73 37.66
CA ALA A 551 -8.36 -49.39 38.18
C ALA A 551 -8.72 -50.37 39.32
N GLY A 552 -7.90 -51.39 39.52
CA GLY A 552 -8.20 -52.55 40.37
C GLY A 552 -7.05 -53.54 40.45
N GLY A 553 -7.32 -54.79 40.84
CA GLY A 553 -6.30 -55.83 41.01
C GLY A 553 -5.49 -55.65 42.30
N ALA A 554 -4.16 -55.80 42.21
CA ALA A 554 -3.25 -55.59 43.34
C ALA A 554 -2.83 -54.11 43.50
N LEU A 555 -3.18 -53.24 42.55
CA LEU A 555 -2.92 -51.81 42.60
C LEU A 555 -3.72 -51.17 43.74
N THR A 556 -3.03 -50.52 44.68
CA THR A 556 -3.66 -49.82 45.81
C THR A 556 -3.64 -48.31 45.63
N SER A 557 -2.59 -47.76 45.01
CA SER A 557 -2.47 -46.33 44.71
C SER A 557 -1.39 -46.05 43.66
N ILE A 558 -1.41 -44.84 43.12
CA ILE A 558 -0.30 -44.20 42.42
C ILE A 558 0.10 -42.91 43.13
N SER A 559 1.36 -42.54 43.07
CA SER A 559 1.82 -41.18 43.38
C SER A 559 2.77 -40.68 42.29
N ILE A 560 2.78 -39.37 42.06
CA ILE A 560 3.71 -38.71 41.14
C ILE A 560 4.47 -37.64 41.91
N GLN A 561 5.80 -37.72 41.89
CA GLN A 561 6.69 -36.80 42.60
C GLN A 561 8.05 -36.67 41.90
N THR A 562 8.81 -35.63 42.20
CA THR A 562 10.21 -35.55 41.76
C THR A 562 11.10 -36.47 42.59
N ASP A 563 12.27 -36.83 42.05
CA ASP A 563 13.28 -37.63 42.75
C ASP A 563 14.33 -36.81 43.51
N ASP A 564 14.02 -35.55 43.78
CA ASP A 564 14.85 -34.70 44.62
C ASP A 564 14.92 -35.25 46.06
N VAL A 565 15.96 -34.84 46.80
CA VAL A 565 16.14 -35.20 48.23
C VAL A 565 14.91 -34.84 49.05
N THR A 566 14.28 -33.70 48.73
CA THR A 566 12.96 -33.32 49.22
C THR A 566 11.99 -33.36 48.05
N PRO A 567 11.24 -34.46 47.85
CA PRO A 567 10.38 -34.64 46.70
C PRO A 567 9.31 -33.55 46.58
N GLY A 568 9.22 -32.94 45.40
CA GLY A 568 8.06 -32.14 45.01
C GLY A 568 6.89 -33.06 44.71
N VAL A 569 5.85 -33.02 45.54
CA VAL A 569 4.67 -33.87 45.39
C VAL A 569 3.70 -33.26 44.37
N ILE A 570 3.46 -33.98 43.28
CA ILE A 570 2.57 -33.57 42.19
C ILE A 570 1.19 -34.23 42.40
N ILE A 571 1.16 -35.56 42.51
CA ILE A 571 -0.02 -36.33 42.91
C ILE A 571 0.37 -37.20 44.11
N SER A 572 -0.30 -36.99 45.25
CA SER A 572 -0.06 -37.78 46.45
C SER A 572 -0.68 -39.18 46.33
N ALA A 573 -0.18 -40.15 47.10
CA ALA A 573 -0.74 -41.51 47.14
C ALA A 573 -2.22 -41.54 47.61
N ALA A 574 -2.65 -40.54 48.37
CA ALA A 574 -4.04 -40.40 48.79
C ALA A 574 -4.93 -39.90 47.64
N ALA A 575 -4.44 -38.92 46.86
CA ALA A 575 -5.14 -38.44 45.67
C ALA A 575 -5.17 -39.51 44.57
N GLY A 576 -4.08 -40.23 44.37
CA GLY A 576 -3.97 -41.36 43.45
C GLY A 576 -4.38 -42.71 44.04
N ALA A 577 -5.16 -42.75 45.12
CA ALA A 577 -5.71 -44.01 45.64
C ALA A 577 -6.59 -44.70 44.57
N VAL A 578 -6.58 -46.04 44.52
CA VAL A 578 -7.31 -46.81 43.49
C VAL A 578 -8.80 -46.44 43.40
N ALA A 579 -9.43 -46.06 44.52
CA ALA A 579 -10.82 -45.60 44.57
C ALA A 579 -11.07 -44.32 43.75
N ASN A 580 -10.05 -43.50 43.54
CA ASN A 580 -10.12 -42.27 42.75
C ASN A 580 -9.73 -42.49 41.27
N LEU A 581 -9.12 -43.64 40.93
CA LEU A 581 -8.71 -44.02 39.58
C LEU A 581 -9.88 -44.67 38.82
N THR A 582 -11.00 -43.95 38.73
CA THR A 582 -12.19 -44.41 38.02
C THR A 582 -12.00 -44.38 36.49
N SER A 583 -12.92 -44.99 35.74
CA SER A 583 -12.88 -45.02 34.27
C SER A 583 -12.79 -43.60 33.71
N GLU A 584 -11.79 -43.36 32.87
CA GLU A 584 -11.51 -42.03 32.30
C GLU A 584 -11.31 -40.93 33.34
N ALA A 585 -10.96 -41.28 34.59
CA ALA A 585 -10.59 -40.28 35.59
C ALA A 585 -9.40 -39.47 35.10
N ASP A 586 -9.48 -38.17 35.33
CA ASP A 586 -8.43 -37.21 35.01
C ASP A 586 -7.90 -36.65 36.33
N LEU A 587 -6.67 -37.03 36.68
CA LEU A 587 -5.98 -36.49 37.85
C LEU A 587 -4.98 -35.43 37.41
N GLY A 588 -5.31 -34.17 37.69
CA GLY A 588 -4.51 -33.01 37.37
C GLY A 588 -3.87 -32.36 38.60
N TRP A 589 -2.67 -31.85 38.41
CA TRP A 589 -1.98 -30.91 39.31
C TRP A 589 -1.66 -29.63 38.54
N THR A 590 -1.80 -28.48 39.20
CA THR A 590 -1.39 -27.16 38.69
C THR A 590 -0.61 -26.44 39.77
N GLY A 591 0.52 -25.84 39.41
CA GLY A 591 1.39 -25.16 40.34
C GLY A 591 2.66 -24.68 39.66
N ALA A 592 3.72 -24.45 40.42
CA ALA A 592 5.04 -24.15 39.89
C ALA A 592 6.06 -25.01 40.61
N LEU A 593 6.74 -25.90 39.88
CA LEU A 593 7.82 -26.72 40.43
C LEU A 593 9.08 -26.56 39.57
N TYR A 594 10.19 -26.23 40.22
CA TYR A 594 11.47 -26.00 39.56
C TYR A 594 12.19 -27.34 39.37
N ILE A 595 12.36 -27.77 38.12
CA ILE A 595 12.95 -29.07 37.77
C ILE A 595 14.37 -28.85 37.27
N THR A 596 15.35 -29.24 38.09
CA THR A 596 16.77 -29.15 37.71
C THR A 596 17.17 -30.19 36.67
N VAL A 597 18.29 -29.95 35.99
CA VAL A 597 18.91 -30.89 35.06
C VAL A 597 19.17 -32.22 35.77
N GLY A 598 18.66 -33.31 35.20
CA GLY A 598 18.77 -34.67 35.73
C GLY A 598 17.69 -35.07 36.73
N THR A 599 16.92 -34.13 37.29
CA THR A 599 15.78 -34.44 38.16
C THR A 599 14.70 -35.15 37.36
N LYS A 600 14.20 -36.26 37.90
CA LYS A 600 13.16 -37.09 37.29
C LYS A 600 11.82 -36.87 37.97
N ILE A 601 10.78 -36.77 37.17
CA ILE A 601 9.39 -36.88 37.61
C ILE A 601 9.03 -38.37 37.54
N ARG A 602 8.73 -38.98 38.68
CA ARG A 602 8.48 -40.43 38.79
C ARG A 602 7.05 -40.72 39.23
N LEU A 603 6.45 -41.74 38.61
CA LEU A 603 5.25 -42.39 39.11
C LEU A 603 5.64 -43.59 39.97
N THR A 604 5.07 -43.71 41.17
CA THR A 604 5.22 -44.87 42.03
C THR A 604 3.92 -45.66 42.10
N ILE A 605 4.00 -46.96 41.82
CA ILE A 605 2.88 -47.91 41.91
C ILE A 605 2.87 -48.55 43.30
N GLY A 606 1.79 -48.35 44.05
CA GLY A 606 1.53 -48.98 45.34
C GLY A 606 0.80 -50.32 45.21
N GLY A 607 1.17 -51.29 46.05
CA GLY A 607 0.52 -52.61 46.12
C GLY A 607 1.03 -53.61 45.08
N GLY A 608 0.73 -53.39 43.81
CA GLY A 608 1.11 -54.29 42.71
C GLY A 608 0.38 -53.98 41.40
N ALA A 609 0.42 -54.92 40.46
CA ALA A 609 -0.12 -54.74 39.12
C ALA A 609 -1.65 -54.67 39.08
N HIS A 610 -2.18 -53.94 38.10
CA HIS A 610 -3.62 -53.87 37.81
C HIS A 610 -4.25 -55.24 37.46
N GLY A 611 -3.52 -56.12 36.76
CA GLY A 611 -3.96 -57.46 36.36
C GLY A 611 -4.11 -57.65 34.84
N ALA A 612 -4.30 -56.56 34.08
CA ALA A 612 -4.31 -56.51 32.62
C ALA A 612 -3.80 -55.15 32.15
N GLY A 613 -3.41 -55.00 30.88
CA GLY A 613 -2.86 -53.74 30.36
C GLY A 613 -3.76 -52.53 30.63
N TYR A 614 -3.23 -51.55 31.34
CA TYR A 614 -3.95 -50.35 31.79
C TYR A 614 -3.07 -49.12 31.53
N VAL A 615 -3.02 -48.74 30.26
CA VAL A 615 -2.14 -47.69 29.76
C VAL A 615 -2.78 -46.33 29.97
N CYS A 616 -2.15 -45.52 30.83
CA CYS A 616 -2.54 -44.15 31.11
C CYS A 616 -1.75 -43.17 30.26
N ASN A 617 -2.40 -42.09 29.81
CA ASN A 617 -1.72 -40.98 29.14
C ASN A 617 -1.30 -39.95 30.17
N VAL A 618 -0.06 -39.50 30.11
CA VAL A 618 0.49 -38.47 31.00
C VAL A 618 0.93 -37.27 30.17
N THR A 619 0.52 -36.07 30.56
CA THR A 619 0.95 -34.82 29.92
C THR A 619 1.47 -33.83 30.95
N ALA A 620 2.56 -33.15 30.62
CA ALA A 620 3.20 -32.14 31.46
C ALA A 620 3.35 -30.84 30.67
N LYS A 621 2.85 -29.73 31.23
CA LYS A 621 3.06 -28.39 30.70
C LYS A 621 4.20 -27.73 31.46
N TYR A 622 5.18 -27.21 30.75
CA TYR A 622 6.36 -26.62 31.35
C TYR A 622 6.90 -25.44 30.53
N ARG A 623 7.82 -24.67 31.11
CA ARG A 623 8.59 -23.62 30.43
C ARG A 623 10.07 -23.77 30.74
N ALA A 624 10.92 -23.53 29.76
CA ALA A 624 12.35 -23.46 29.97
C ALA A 624 12.72 -22.16 30.72
N VAL A 625 13.57 -22.26 31.75
CA VAL A 625 14.11 -21.08 32.46
C VAL A 625 15.17 -20.40 31.60
N VAL A 626 15.93 -21.19 30.85
CA VAL A 626 16.93 -20.76 29.87
C VAL A 626 16.68 -21.54 28.57
N SER A 627 16.94 -20.92 27.42
CA SER A 627 16.79 -21.57 26.11
C SER A 627 17.52 -22.92 26.07
N GLY A 628 16.84 -23.95 25.53
CA GLY A 628 17.32 -25.32 25.45
C GLY A 628 16.82 -26.28 26.55
N GLY A 629 16.09 -25.81 27.55
CA GLY A 629 15.48 -26.69 28.57
C GLY A 629 14.28 -27.47 28.02
N ASN A 630 14.25 -28.79 28.24
CA ASN A 630 13.10 -29.64 27.90
C ASN A 630 12.85 -30.75 28.94
N LEU A 631 11.64 -31.31 28.91
CA LEU A 631 11.28 -32.54 29.62
C LEU A 631 11.22 -33.68 28.59
N ALA A 632 11.93 -34.77 28.85
CA ALA A 632 11.98 -35.95 27.99
C ALA A 632 11.60 -37.24 28.72
#